data_AF-A0A3D3T054-F1
#
_entry.id   AF-A0A3D3T054-F1
#
_cell.length_a   1.000
_cell.length_b   1.000
_cell.length_c   1.000
_cell.angle_alpha   90.00
_cell.angle_beta   90.00
_cell.angle_gamma   90.00
#
_symmetry.space_group_name_H-M   'P 1'
#
loop_
_entity.id
_entity.type
_entity.pdbx_description
1 polymer ?
#
loop_
_entity_poly.entity_id
_entity_poly.type
_entity_poly.pdbx_seq_one_letter_code
_entity_poly.pdbx_strand_id
1 'polypeptide(L)' 'MDLSTLTAVSPIDGRYGAKTDDFRAVFSEYGLIKYRVLVEVRWLQHLA' A
#
# COMPACT_ATOMS: atom_id res chain seq x y z
N MET A 1 13.87 2.66 -17.17
CA MET A 1 14.49 2.42 -15.85
C MET A 1 13.41 1.83 -14.97
N ASP A 2 13.75 0.80 -14.20
CA ASP A 2 12.81 0.20 -13.27
C ASP A 2 12.65 1.05 -12.01
N LEU A 3 11.54 0.86 -11.29
CA LEU A 3 11.28 1.56 -10.05
C LEU A 3 12.24 1.08 -8.95
N SER A 4 12.96 2.01 -8.36
CA SER A 4 13.88 1.82 -7.23
C SER A 4 13.83 3.04 -6.32
N THR A 5 14.46 2.98 -5.15
CA THR A 5 14.58 4.15 -4.26
C THR A 5 15.30 5.33 -4.92
N LEU A 6 16.22 5.07 -5.85
CA LEU A 6 17.00 6.10 -6.55
C LEU A 6 16.27 6.68 -7.77
N THR A 7 15.41 5.89 -8.41
CA THR A 7 14.67 6.27 -9.63
C THR A 7 13.24 6.72 -9.36
N ALA A 8 12.76 6.63 -8.10
CA ALA A 8 11.44 7.11 -7.71
C ALA A 8 11.31 8.63 -7.94
N VAL A 9 10.26 9.02 -8.68
CA VAL A 9 9.99 10.43 -9.03
C VAL A 9 9.62 11.23 -7.78
N SER A 10 8.79 10.67 -6.90
CA SER A 10 8.45 11.27 -5.62
C SER A 10 9.53 10.93 -4.59
N PRO A 11 10.04 11.91 -3.82
CA PRO A 11 11.00 11.63 -2.76
C PRO A 11 10.39 10.85 -1.60
N ILE A 12 9.05 10.81 -1.47
CA ILE A 12 8.34 9.99 -0.48
C ILE A 12 8.65 8.51 -0.69
N ASP A 13 8.63 8.04 -1.94
CA ASP A 13 8.94 6.64 -2.26
C ASP A 13 10.44 6.38 -2.47
N GLY A 14 11.24 7.44 -2.61
CA GLY A 14 12.69 7.42 -2.81
C GLY A 14 13.49 7.87 -1.59
N ARG A 15 14.02 9.11 -1.61
CA ARG A 15 14.90 9.69 -0.58
C ARG A 15 14.41 9.50 0.85
N TYR A 16 13.09 9.59 1.06
CA TYR A 16 12.44 9.49 2.36
C TYR A 16 11.67 8.17 2.53
N GLY A 17 11.81 7.21 1.62
CA GLY A 17 11.09 5.92 1.65
C GLY A 17 11.22 5.24 3.00
N ALA A 18 12.45 5.13 3.53
CA ALA A 18 12.71 4.54 4.84
C ALA A 18 12.02 5.26 6.01
N LYS A 19 11.65 6.54 5.86
CA LYS A 19 10.90 7.32 6.86
C LYS A 19 9.38 7.13 6.76
N THR A 20 8.92 6.54 5.66
CA THR A 20 7.49 6.35 5.35
C THR A 20 7.15 4.89 5.08
N ASP A 21 8.04 3.94 5.39
CA ASP A 21 7.86 2.53 5.09
C ASP A 21 6.61 1.94 5.79
N ASP A 22 6.32 2.37 7.01
CA ASP A 22 5.11 1.96 7.76
C ASP A 22 3.82 2.30 7.01
N PHE A 23 3.82 3.37 6.21
CA PHE A 23 2.66 3.81 5.44
C PHE A 23 2.39 2.98 4.19
N ARG A 24 3.39 2.21 3.71
CA ARG A 24 3.23 1.36 2.52
C ARG A 24 2.15 0.30 2.72
N ALA A 25 1.98 -0.22 3.93
CA ALA A 25 0.96 -1.23 4.23
C ALA A 25 -0.49 -0.68 4.24
N VAL A 26 -0.66 0.64 4.18
CA VAL A 26 -1.96 1.31 4.33
C VAL A 26 -2.33 2.12 3.09
N PHE A 27 -1.44 3.02 2.63
CA PHE A 27 -1.76 4.01 1.59
C PHE A 27 -1.26 3.66 0.19
N SER A 28 -0.51 2.56 0.05
CA SER A 28 -0.18 2.05 -1.29
C SER A 28 -1.37 1.34 -1.93
N GLU A 29 -1.26 1.02 -3.22
CA GLU A 29 -2.21 0.15 -3.89
C GLU A 29 -2.34 -1.21 -3.19
N TYR A 30 -1.24 -1.76 -2.66
CA TYR A 30 -1.30 -2.98 -1.83
C TYR A 30 -2.18 -2.78 -0.60
N GLY A 31 -2.02 -1.67 0.12
CA GLY A 31 -2.84 -1.36 1.30
C GLY A 31 -4.32 -1.23 0.94
N LEU A 32 -4.63 -0.52 -0.15
CA LEU A 32 -5.98 -0.41 -0.68
C LEU A 32 -6.60 -1.77 -1.00
N ILE A 33 -5.90 -2.62 -1.76
CA ILE A 33 -6.41 -3.94 -2.13
C ILE A 33 -6.55 -4.85 -0.89
N LYS A 34 -5.61 -4.81 0.06
CA LYS A 34 -5.69 -5.54 1.33
C LYS A 34 -6.99 -5.23 2.08
N TYR A 35 -7.33 -3.95 2.23
CA TYR A 35 -8.54 -3.55 2.94
C TYR A 35 -9.82 -3.79 2.13
N ARG A 36 -9.78 -3.69 0.79
CA ARG A 36 -10.91 -4.13 -0.06
C ARG A 36 -11.21 -5.61 0.15
N VAL A 37 -10.21 -6.49 0.07
CA VAL A 37 -10.38 -7.93 0.31
C VAL A 37 -10.92 -8.20 1.72
N LEU A 38 -10.40 -7.48 2.73
CA LEU A 38 -10.92 -7.60 4.09
C LEU A 38 -12.42 -7.27 4.14
N VAL A 39 -12.84 -6.16 3.55
CA VAL A 39 -14.26 -5.76 3.52
C VAL A 39 -15.10 -6.80 2.79
N GLU A 40 -14.69 -7.29 1.63
CA GLU A 40 -15.42 -8.33 0.88
C GLU A 40 -15.62 -9.61 1.71
N VAL A 41 -14.58 -10.06 2.42
CA VAL A 41 -14.66 -11.24 3.29
C VAL A 41 -15.61 -10.99 4.47
N ARG A 42 -15.50 -9.83 5.12
CA ARG A 42 -16.39 -9.47 6.25
C ARG A 42 -17.84 -9.28 5.80
N TRP A 43 -18.03 -8.77 4.58
CA TRP A 43 -19.35 -8.66 3.98
C TRP A 43 -19.97 -10.04 3.76
N LEU A 44 -19.24 -10.99 3.17
CA LEU A 44 -19.70 -12.37 3.01
C LEU A 44 -20.01 -13.05 4.35
N GLN A 45 -19.13 -12.88 5.36
CA GLN A 45 -19.35 -13.42 6.71
C GLN A 45 -20.59 -12.84 7.39
N HIS A 46 -21.00 -11.62 7.04
CA HIS A 46 -22.19 -10.99 7.60
C HIS A 46 -23.48 -11.50 6.95
N LEU A 47 -23.43 -11.92 5.68
CA LEU A 47 -24.58 -12.42 4.93
C LEU A 47 -24.87 -13.91 5.15
N ALA A 48 -23.89 -14.70 5.58
CA ALA A 48 -23.97 -16.15 5.81
C ALA A 48 -24.35 -16.48 7.27
#